data_AF-A0A3B0WB26-F1
#
_entry.id   AF-A0A3B0WB26-F1
#
_cell.length_a   1.000
_cell.length_b   1.000
_cell.length_c   1.000
_cell.angle_alpha   90.00
_cell.angle_beta   90.00
_cell.angle_gamma   90.00
#
_symmetry.space_group_name_H-M   'P 1'
#
loop_
_entity.id
_entity.type
_entity.pdbx_description
1 polymer ?
#
loop_
_entity_poly.entity_id
_entity_poly.type
_entity_poly.pdbx_seq_one_letter_code
_entity_poly.pdbx_strand_id
1 'polypeptide(L)'
;MSDSKPAPTPQSSAPNSLSEQVTLTLECYFDTLQDEQVCNLHEMVIQQVEKPLIQFVLKKHHNNQTQTAQTLGINRNTLRKKMQLYRLI
;
A
#
# COMPACT_ATOMS: atom_id res chain seq x y z
N MET A 1 -35.44 24.76 17.21
CA MET A 1 -35.10 23.34 17.05
C MET A 1 -33.86 23.30 16.19
N SER A 2 -32.74 23.13 16.87
CA SER A 2 -31.39 23.07 16.32
C SER A 2 -31.18 21.69 15.70
N ASP A 3 -30.63 21.64 14.50
CA ASP A 3 -29.66 20.62 14.09
C ASP A 3 -28.98 21.11 12.81
N SER A 4 -28.06 22.06 12.98
CA SER A 4 -27.08 22.40 11.96
C SER A 4 -26.07 21.26 11.89
N LYS A 5 -26.26 20.40 10.89
CA LYS A 5 -25.27 19.44 10.38
C LYS A 5 -23.87 20.10 10.35
N PRO A 6 -22.82 19.49 10.93
CA PRO A 6 -21.49 20.08 10.86
C PRO A 6 -21.02 20.04 9.40
N ALA A 7 -20.55 21.19 8.92
CA ALA A 7 -19.95 21.35 7.61
C ALA A 7 -18.71 20.46 7.47
N PRO A 8 -18.42 19.92 6.27
CA PRO A 8 -17.19 19.16 6.06
C PRO A 8 -16.01 20.11 6.25
N THR A 9 -15.18 19.79 7.25
CA THR A 9 -13.97 20.49 7.62
C THR A 9 -13.06 20.64 6.38
N PRO A 10 -12.46 21.81 6.13
CA PRO A 10 -11.59 22.04 4.99
C PRO A 10 -10.38 21.10 5.06
N GLN A 11 -10.26 20.24 4.05
CA GLN A 11 -9.15 19.30 3.92
C GLN A 11 -7.83 20.07 3.80
N SER A 12 -7.00 19.95 4.83
CA SER A 12 -5.63 20.44 4.87
C SER A 12 -4.86 19.97 3.64
N SER A 13 -4.21 20.90 2.94
CA SER A 13 -3.40 20.71 1.73
C SER A 13 -2.05 20.02 1.97
N ALA A 14 -1.87 19.34 3.11
CA ALA A 14 -0.69 18.55 3.38
C ALA A 14 -0.86 17.14 2.78
N PRO A 15 0.19 16.55 2.19
CA PRO A 15 0.13 15.15 1.78
C PRO A 15 -0.09 14.30 3.04
N ASN A 16 -1.24 13.64 3.11
CA ASN A 16 -1.52 12.67 4.17
C ASN A 16 -0.40 11.62 4.21
N SER A 17 0.00 11.23 5.41
CA SER A 17 0.99 10.17 5.60
C SER A 17 0.52 8.86 4.96
N LEU A 18 1.47 7.99 4.58
CA LEU A 18 1.12 6.66 4.06
C LEU A 18 0.25 5.88 5.05
N SER A 19 0.52 6.01 6.35
CA SER A 19 -0.27 5.40 7.42
C SER A 19 -1.72 5.87 7.44
N GLU A 20 -1.97 7.17 7.29
CA GLU A 20 -3.33 7.72 7.23
C GLU A 20 -4.04 7.26 5.96
N GLN A 21 -3.36 7.23 4.82
CA GLN A 21 -3.93 6.74 3.57
C GLN A 21 -4.32 5.26 3.63
N VAL A 22 -3.49 4.42 4.25
CA VAL A 22 -3.82 3.01 4.49
C VAL A 22 -5.06 2.88 5.39
N THR A 23 -5.13 3.67 6.46
CA THR A 23 -6.26 3.64 7.40
C THR A 23 -7.57 4.02 6.70
N LEU A 24 -7.59 5.14 5.97
CA LEU A 24 -8.77 5.58 5.21
C LEU A 24 -9.21 4.55 4.16
N THR A 25 -8.25 3.90 3.49
CA THR A 25 -8.56 2.87 2.49
C THR A 25 -9.19 1.64 3.14
N LEU A 26 -8.72 1.24 4.32
CA LEU A 26 -9.27 0.10 5.06
C LEU A 26 -10.66 0.41 5.60
N GLU A 27 -10.90 1.61 6.12
CA GLU A 27 -12.23 2.06 6.56
C GLU A 27 -13.25 1.95 5.41
N CYS A 28 -12.92 2.52 4.24
CA CYS A 28 -13.77 2.39 3.05
C CYS A 28 -13.97 0.93 2.62
N TYR A 29 -12.93 0.10 2.69
CA TYR A 29 -13.03 -1.32 2.34
C TYR A 29 -14.03 -2.05 3.26
N PHE A 30 -13.97 -1.83 4.57
CA PHE A 30 -14.90 -2.44 5.51
C PHE A 30 -16.33 -1.90 5.40
N ASP A 31 -16.50 -0.60 5.11
CA ASP A 31 -17.82 -0.01 4.87
C ASP A 31 -18.52 -0.65 3.66
N THR A 32 -17.75 -1.02 2.63
CA THR A 32 -18.30 -1.70 1.44
C THR A 32 -18.60 -3.18 1.65
N LEU A 33 -18.01 -3.80 2.67
CA LEU A 33 -18.01 -5.25 2.83
C LEU A 33 -19.31 -5.79 3.45
N GLN A 34 -20.11 -4.91 4.05
CA GLN A 34 -21.51 -5.05 4.52
C GLN A 34 -21.91 -6.23 5.41
N ASP A 35 -21.17 -7.35 5.46
CA ASP A 35 -21.19 -8.46 6.44
C ASP A 35 -20.34 -9.69 5.98
N GLU A 36 -19.55 -9.59 4.91
CA GLU A 36 -18.69 -10.70 4.46
C GLU A 36 -17.49 -10.94 5.41
N GLN A 37 -17.11 -12.20 5.60
CA GLN A 37 -15.91 -12.53 6.40
C GLN A 37 -14.64 -12.25 5.60
N VAL A 38 -13.86 -11.26 6.02
CA VAL A 38 -12.54 -11.00 5.43
C VAL A 38 -11.53 -12.04 5.91
N CYS A 39 -10.95 -12.79 4.98
CA CYS A 39 -9.82 -13.68 5.23
C CYS A 39 -8.55 -13.13 4.56
N ASN A 40 -7.39 -13.35 5.18
CA ASN A 40 -6.07 -12.99 4.63
C ASN A 40 -5.84 -11.48 4.36
N LEU A 41 -6.51 -10.59 5.09
CA LEU A 41 -6.39 -9.13 4.93
C LEU A 41 -4.93 -8.65 5.00
N HIS A 42 -4.18 -9.14 5.99
CA HIS A 42 -2.78 -8.76 6.17
C HIS A 42 -1.96 -9.07 4.91
N GLU A 43 -2.08 -10.27 4.35
CA GLU A 43 -1.36 -10.63 3.14
C GLU A 43 -1.82 -9.76 1.95
N MET A 44 -3.13 -9.56 1.77
CA MET A 44 -3.66 -8.70 0.71
C MET A 44 -3.06 -7.29 0.77
N VAL A 45 -3.08 -6.65 1.95
CA VAL A 45 -2.56 -5.29 2.14
C VAL A 45 -1.05 -5.24 1.88
N ILE A 46 -0.29 -6.18 2.45
CA ILE A 46 1.17 -6.22 2.24
C ILE A 46 1.50 -6.42 0.76
N GLN A 47 0.80 -7.29 0.04
CA GLN A 47 1.02 -7.46 -1.40
C GLN A 47 0.72 -6.18 -2.21
N GLN A 48 -0.33 -5.44 -1.84
CA GLN A 48 -0.69 -4.17 -2.49
C GLN A 48 0.33 -3.06 -2.24
N VAL A 49 1.02 -3.06 -1.11
CA VAL A 49 2.06 -2.07 -0.78
C VAL A 49 3.42 -2.49 -1.31
N GLU A 50 3.78 -3.76 -1.17
CA GLU A 50 5.11 -4.26 -1.49
C GLU A 50 5.36 -4.33 -3.00
N LYS A 51 4.34 -4.70 -3.79
CA LYS A 51 4.44 -4.71 -5.25
C LYS A 51 4.84 -3.35 -5.85
N PRO A 52 4.13 -2.24 -5.60
CA PRO A 52 4.50 -0.93 -6.15
C PRO A 52 5.82 -0.42 -5.58
N LEU A 53 6.15 -0.72 -4.32
CA LEU A 53 7.46 -0.40 -3.74
C LEU A 53 8.61 -1.04 -4.53
N ILE A 54 8.53 -2.36 -4.77
CA ILE A 54 9.55 -3.09 -5.56
C ILE A 54 9.62 -2.54 -6.98
N GLN A 55 8.46 -2.31 -7.61
CA GLN A 55 8.39 -1.81 -8.98
C GLN A 55 9.01 -0.41 -9.12
N PHE A 56 8.77 0.47 -8.15
CA PHE A 56 9.33 1.81 -8.12
C PHE A 56 10.86 1.77 -8.02
N VAL A 57 11.40 0.98 -7.10
CA VAL A 57 12.85 0.88 -6.89
C VAL A 57 13.53 0.17 -8.07
N LEU A 58 12.92 -0.84 -8.67
CA LEU A 58 13.41 -1.46 -9.92
C LEU A 58 13.53 -0.41 -11.03
N LYS A 59 12.49 0.39 -11.26
CA LYS A 59 12.53 1.48 -12.25
C LYS A 59 13.62 2.49 -11.94
N LYS A 60 13.78 2.88 -10.67
CA LYS A 60 14.80 3.84 -10.23
C LYS A 60 16.23 3.36 -10.51
N HIS A 61 16.46 2.04 -10.46
CA HIS A 61 17.74 1.40 -10.72
C HIS A 61 17.82 0.73 -12.11
N HIS A 62 16.98 1.12 -13.08
CA HIS A 62 16.97 0.56 -14.44
C HIS A 62 16.92 -0.98 -14.48
N ASN A 63 16.10 -1.58 -13.61
CA ASN A 63 15.94 -3.02 -13.40
C ASN A 63 17.19 -3.76 -12.86
N ASN A 64 18.16 -3.04 -12.28
CA ASN A 64 19.30 -3.66 -11.60
C ASN A 64 18.88 -4.25 -10.25
N GLN A 65 18.62 -5.56 -10.23
CA GLN A 65 18.14 -6.29 -9.05
C GLN A 65 19.12 -6.22 -7.85
N THR A 66 20.43 -6.16 -8.10
CA THR A 66 21.42 -6.09 -7.01
C THR A 66 21.31 -4.76 -6.28
N GLN A 67 21.25 -3.65 -7.02
CA GLN A 67 21.07 -2.32 -6.43
C GLN A 67 19.68 -2.17 -5.80
N THR A 68 18.63 -2.69 -6.44
CA THR A 68 17.28 -2.70 -5.86
C THR A 68 17.23 -3.44 -4.53
N ALA A 69 17.86 -4.61 -4.43
CA ALA A 69 17.91 -5.38 -3.19
C ALA A 69 18.65 -4.62 -2.07
N GLN A 70 19.75 -3.94 -2.41
CA GLN A 70 20.48 -3.08 -1.49
C GLN A 70 19.64 -1.89 -1.00
N THR A 71 18.97 -1.18 -1.92
CA THR A 71 18.11 -0.04 -1.59
C THR A 71 16.91 -0.45 -0.74
N LEU A 72 16.32 -1.63 -1.00
CA LEU A 72 15.24 -2.18 -0.20
C LEU A 72 15.71 -2.81 1.12
N GLY A 73 17.02 -2.99 1.31
CA GLY A 73 17.59 -3.64 2.51
C GLY A 73 17.27 -5.13 2.63
N ILE A 74 16.97 -5.82 1.53
CA ILE A 74 16.62 -7.25 1.54
C ILE A 74 17.64 -8.09 0.77
N ASN A 75 17.71 -9.38 1.09
CA ASN A 75 18.53 -10.32 0.33
C ASN A 75 18.05 -10.39 -1.13
N ARG A 76 18.98 -10.40 -2.09
CA ARG A 76 18.68 -10.56 -3.54
C ARG A 76 17.80 -11.78 -3.84
N ASN A 77 18.00 -12.90 -3.14
CA ASN A 77 17.18 -14.09 -3.32
C ASN A 77 15.73 -13.85 -2.85
N THR A 78 15.54 -13.09 -1.77
CA THR A 78 14.21 -12.67 -1.30
C THR A 78 13.56 -11.73 -2.31
N LEU A 79 14.29 -10.73 -2.82
CA LEU A 79 13.81 -9.85 -3.87
C LEU A 79 13.35 -10.66 -5.09
N ARG A 80 14.16 -11.61 -5.57
CA ARG A 80 13.82 -12.47 -6.72
C ARG A 80 12.53 -13.25 -6.49
N LYS A 81 12.37 -13.88 -5.31
CA LYS A 81 11.12 -14.60 -4.95
C LYS A 81 9.91 -13.66 -4.96
N LYS A 82 10.05 -12.44 -4.42
CA LYS A 82 8.99 -11.42 -4.43
C LYS A 82 8.67 -10.93 -5.85
N MET A 83 9.68 -10.75 -6.70
CA MET A 83 9.47 -10.39 -8.11
C MET A 83 8.70 -11.48 -8.87
N GLN A 84 8.97 -12.76 -8.61
CA GLN A 84 8.19 -13.88 -9.16
C GLN A 84 6.75 -13.88 -8.64
N LEU A 85 6.56 -13.70 -7.33
CA LEU A 85 5.23 -13.62 -6.70
C LEU A 85 4.37 -12.52 -7.34
N TYR A 86 4.96 -11.35 -7.59
CA TYR A 86 4.26 -10.20 -8.17
C TYR A 86 4.26 -10.15 -9.70
N ARG A 87 4.79 -11.18 -10.37
CA ARG A 87 4.89 -11.29 -11.84
C ARG A 87 5.62 -10.09 -12.46
N LEU A 88 6.72 -9.67 -11.84
CA LEU A 88 7.60 -8.61 -12.36
C LEU A 88 8.74 -9.16 -13.22
N ILE A 89 8.92 -10.49 -13.22
CA ILE A 89 9.85 -11.28 -14.05
C ILE A 89 9.23 -12.65 -14.35
#